data_AF-A0A967XQ21-F1
#
_entry.id   AF-A0A967XQ21-F1
#
_cell.length_a   1.000
_cell.length_b   1.000
_cell.length_c   1.000
_cell.angle_alpha   90.00
_cell.angle_beta   90.00
_cell.angle_gamma   90.00
#
_symmetry.space_group_name_H-M   'P 1'
#
loop_
_entity.id
_entity.type
_entity.pdbx_description
1 polymer ?
#
loop_
_entity_poly.entity_id
_entity_poly.type
_entity_poly.pdbx_seq_one_letter_code
_entity_poly.pdbx_strand_id
1 'polypeptide(L)'
;RHEQGGTYRLNPSPGEQTMISKDDPAHLAQRRIINRRFTPRAVRTHADHYRALVEELVDGAVEQVAEHGAVEVVDALAAQLPCRVTAELLGFGASRWREVKD
;
A
#
# COMPACT_ATOMS: atom_id res chain seq x y z
N ARG A 1 30.86 5.46 -20.49
CA ARG A 1 30.80 5.25 -19.03
C ARG A 1 29.75 6.21 -18.50
N HIS A 2 28.49 5.78 -18.38
CA HIS A 2 27.40 6.57 -17.82
C HIS A 2 26.98 5.94 -16.49
N GLU A 3 26.99 6.78 -15.46
CA GLU A 3 26.72 6.45 -14.07
C GLU A 3 25.27 6.01 -13.92
N GLN A 4 25.07 4.78 -13.45
CA GLN A 4 23.74 4.24 -13.14
C GLN A 4 23.29 4.78 -11.78
N GLY A 5 22.76 6.02 -11.78
CA GLY A 5 21.89 6.47 -10.70
C GLY A 5 20.61 5.65 -10.74
N GLY A 6 20.32 4.91 -9.66
CA GLY A 6 19.19 4.00 -9.59
C GLY A 6 17.85 4.72 -9.73
N THR A 7 17.31 4.74 -10.95
CA THR A 7 15.91 5.06 -11.20
C THR A 7 15.08 3.79 -11.16
N TYR A 8 13.86 3.88 -10.64
CA TYR A 8 12.89 2.78 -10.67
C TYR A 8 12.69 2.35 -12.13
N ARG A 9 13.15 1.14 -12.48
CA ARG A 9 12.88 0.53 -13.79
C ARG A 9 11.58 -0.25 -13.69
N LEU A 10 10.53 0.28 -14.33
CA LEU A 10 9.36 -0.52 -14.68
C LEU A 10 9.84 -1.71 -15.54
N ASN A 11 9.47 -2.92 -15.17
CA ASN A 11 9.56 -4.08 -16.05
C ASN A 11 8.16 -4.43 -16.55
N PRO A 12 7.62 -3.68 -17.53
CA PRO A 12 6.27 -3.93 -18.03
C PRO A 12 6.23 -5.27 -18.75
N SER A 13 5.15 -6.03 -18.55
CA SER A 13 4.89 -7.21 -19.37
C SER A 13 4.52 -6.79 -20.81
N PRO A 14 4.83 -7.61 -21.83
CA PRO A 14 4.49 -7.27 -23.22
C PRO A 14 2.98 -7.00 -23.37
N GLY A 15 2.62 -5.78 -23.77
CA GLY A 15 1.23 -5.34 -23.93
C GLY A 15 0.64 -4.58 -22.72
N GLU A 16 1.39 -4.43 -21.63
CA GLU A 16 0.92 -3.74 -20.43
C GLU A 16 0.89 -2.22 -20.59
N GLN A 17 -0.30 -1.64 -20.55
CA GLN A 17 -0.52 -0.20 -20.67
C GLN A 17 -0.97 0.43 -19.34
N THR A 18 -0.05 0.49 -18.37
CA THR A 18 -0.32 1.18 -17.09
C THR A 18 -0.25 2.70 -17.22
N MET A 19 -0.74 3.42 -16.21
CA MET A 19 -0.60 4.88 -16.13
C MET A 19 0.87 5.30 -16.03
N ILE A 20 1.71 4.53 -15.32
CA ILE A 20 3.10 4.88 -15.03
C ILE A 20 3.98 4.76 -16.28
N SER A 21 3.62 3.88 -17.23
CA SER A 21 4.38 3.66 -18.47
C SER A 21 4.02 4.62 -19.61
N LYS A 22 3.11 5.58 -19.39
CA LYS A 22 2.63 6.51 -20.43
C LYS A 22 3.23 7.89 -20.28
N ASP A 23 3.44 8.56 -21.41
CA ASP A 23 3.70 9.99 -21.47
C ASP A 23 2.39 10.80 -21.57
N ASP A 24 2.51 12.12 -21.46
CA ASP A 24 1.39 13.03 -21.71
C ASP A 24 1.01 13.06 -23.20
N PRO A 25 -0.29 13.24 -23.52
CA PRO A 25 -1.41 13.59 -22.65
C PRO A 25 -2.10 12.41 -21.96
N ALA A 26 -1.72 11.17 -22.31
CA ALA A 26 -2.42 9.96 -21.84
C ALA A 26 -2.22 9.71 -20.33
N HIS A 27 -1.01 9.93 -19.82
CA HIS A 27 -0.73 9.85 -18.38
C HIS A 27 -1.58 10.83 -17.57
N LEU A 28 -1.62 12.11 -17.93
CA LEU A 28 -2.48 13.11 -17.28
C LEU A 28 -3.97 12.73 -17.32
N ALA A 29 -4.46 12.20 -18.45
CA ALA A 29 -5.86 11.79 -18.58
C ALA A 29 -6.22 10.69 -17.58
N GLN A 30 -5.39 9.65 -17.46
CA GLN A 30 -5.62 8.56 -16.49
C GLN A 30 -5.44 9.03 -15.04
N ARG A 31 -4.40 9.83 -14.76
CA ARG A 31 -4.13 10.36 -13.42
C ARG A 31 -5.28 11.21 -12.86
N ARG A 32 -5.96 11.98 -13.72
CA ARG A 32 -7.11 12.81 -13.34
C ARG A 32 -8.29 12.00 -12.77
N ILE A 33 -8.44 10.74 -13.18
CA ILE A 33 -9.52 9.86 -12.70
C ILE A 33 -9.38 9.60 -11.20
N ILE A 34 -8.16 9.34 -10.72
CA ILE A 34 -7.92 8.90 -9.33
C ILE A 34 -7.43 10.03 -8.40
N ASN A 35 -6.75 11.05 -8.92
CA ASN A 35 -5.99 12.03 -8.12
C ASN A 35 -6.80 12.69 -6.99
N ARG A 36 -8.11 12.92 -7.20
CA ARG A 36 -9.00 13.52 -6.18
C ARG A 36 -9.01 12.72 -4.87
N ARG A 37 -8.89 11.40 -4.93
CA ARG A 37 -8.86 10.50 -3.76
C ARG A 37 -7.54 10.56 -3.00
N PHE A 38 -6.47 11.06 -3.62
CA PHE A 38 -5.11 11.09 -3.07
C PHE A 38 -4.62 12.51 -2.74
N THR A 39 -5.53 13.49 -2.64
CA THR A 39 -5.17 14.83 -2.14
C THR A 39 -4.87 14.77 -0.63
N PRO A 40 -4.04 15.68 -0.08
CA PRO A 40 -3.77 15.69 1.36
C PRO A 40 -5.03 15.77 2.22
N ARG A 41 -6.06 16.50 1.75
CA ARG A 41 -7.36 16.58 2.42
C ARG A 41 -8.09 15.23 2.40
N ALA A 42 -8.13 14.55 1.25
CA ALA A 42 -8.77 13.25 1.11
C ALA A 42 -8.04 12.17 1.93
N VAL A 43 -6.71 12.13 1.89
CA VAL A 43 -5.93 11.18 2.71
C VAL A 43 -6.21 11.36 4.20
N ARG A 44 -6.29 12.61 4.68
CA ARG A 44 -6.60 12.89 6.09
C ARG A 44 -7.97 12.41 6.55
N THR A 45 -8.94 12.20 5.65
CA THR A 45 -10.24 11.66 6.06
C THR A 45 -10.16 10.21 6.54
N HIS A 46 -9.04 9.52 6.28
CA HIS A 46 -8.80 8.15 6.73
C HIS A 46 -8.02 8.07 8.05
N ALA A 47 -7.66 9.19 8.67
CA ALA A 47 -6.75 9.22 9.82
C ALA A 47 -7.27 8.39 11.01
N ASP A 48 -8.54 8.54 11.37
CA ASP A 48 -9.13 7.82 12.51
C ASP A 48 -9.24 6.31 12.22
N HIS A 49 -9.61 5.95 10.99
CA HIS A 49 -9.67 4.56 10.55
C HIS A 49 -8.30 3.87 10.59
N TYR A 50 -7.27 4.51 10.02
CA TYR A 50 -5.92 3.95 10.04
C TYR A 50 -5.30 3.96 11.43
N ARG A 51 -5.68 4.90 12.30
CA ARG A 51 -5.27 4.85 13.71
C ARG A 51 -5.84 3.62 14.39
N ALA A 52 -7.14 3.36 14.25
CA ALA A 52 -7.77 2.17 14.83
C ALA A 52 -7.15 0.87 14.29
N LEU A 53 -6.86 0.81 12.99
CA LEU A 53 -6.17 -0.34 12.39
C LEU A 53 -4.76 -0.53 12.97
N VAL A 54 -4.01 0.55 13.17
CA VAL A 54 -2.66 0.47 13.77
C VAL A 54 -2.74 0.03 15.24
N GLU A 55 -3.70 0.56 16.00
CA GLU A 55 -3.96 0.16 17.39
C GLU A 55 -4.25 -1.35 17.47
N GLU A 56 -5.16 -1.88 16.63
CA GLU A 56 -5.45 -3.32 16.55
C GLU A 56 -4.19 -4.17 16.31
N LEU A 57 -3.36 -3.77 15.35
CA LEU A 57 -2.16 -4.54 15.01
C LEU A 57 -1.11 -4.49 16.11
N VAL A 58 -0.97 -3.34 16.78
CA VAL A 58 -0.03 -3.17 17.90
C VAL A 58 -0.49 -3.97 19.11
N ASP A 59 -1.77 -3.92 19.45
CA ASP A 59 -2.34 -4.68 20.56
C ASP A 59 -2.10 -6.19 20.36
N GLY A 60 -2.40 -6.72 19.16
CA GLY A 60 -2.13 -8.12 18.84
C GLY A 60 -0.64 -8.49 18.89
N ALA A 61 0.25 -7.59 18.47
CA ALA A 61 1.70 -7.81 18.59
C ALA A 61 2.17 -7.83 20.05
N VAL A 62 1.61 -6.97 20.91
CA VAL A 62 1.91 -6.94 22.36
C VAL A 62 1.44 -8.24 23.03
N GLU A 63 0.26 -8.74 22.68
CA GLU A 63 -0.24 -10.03 23.17
C GLU A 63 0.70 -11.19 22.81
N GLN A 64 1.18 -11.25 21.57
CA GLN A 64 2.15 -12.28 21.15
C GLN A 64 3.48 -12.18 21.92
N VAL A 65 3.97 -10.97 22.19
CA VAL A 65 5.16 -10.79 23.03
C VAL A 65 4.90 -11.24 24.47
N ALA A 66 3.71 -10.97 25.02
CA ALA A 66 3.36 -11.41 26.36
C ALA A 66 3.30 -12.95 26.48
N GLU A 67 2.82 -13.64 25.44
CA GLU A 67 2.69 -15.10 25.44
C GLU A 67 4.00 -15.84 25.09
N HIS A 68 4.78 -15.29 24.15
CA HIS A 68 5.92 -16.00 23.54
C HIS A 68 7.28 -15.32 23.81
N GLY A 69 7.29 -14.15 24.45
CA GLY A 69 8.48 -13.36 24.74
C GLY A 69 9.05 -12.58 23.54
N ALA A 70 8.51 -12.78 22.33
CA ALA A 70 8.94 -12.12 21.11
C ALA A 70 7.82 -12.17 20.04
N VAL A 71 7.97 -11.34 19.00
CA VAL A 71 7.09 -11.31 17.82
C VAL A 71 7.91 -11.07 16.56
N GLU A 72 7.51 -11.67 15.44
CA GLU A 72 8.06 -11.35 14.11
C GLU A 72 7.33 -10.12 13.57
N VAL A 73 8.02 -8.99 13.52
CA VAL A 73 7.42 -7.67 13.28
C VAL A 73 6.94 -7.49 11.83
N VAL A 74 7.56 -8.17 10.86
CA VAL A 74 7.15 -8.04 9.45
C VAL A 74 5.76 -8.61 9.26
N ASP A 75 5.52 -9.85 9.67
CA ASP A 75 4.25 -10.53 9.56
C ASP A 75 3.21 -9.98 10.54
N ALA A 76 3.60 -9.51 11.73
CA ALA A 76 2.67 -8.94 12.70
C ALA A 76 2.21 -7.51 12.34
N LEU A 77 3.09 -6.68 11.77
CA LEU A 77 2.83 -5.24 11.58
C LEU A 77 3.12 -4.77 10.16
N ALA A 78 4.38 -4.86 9.73
CA ALA A 78 4.86 -4.12 8.58
C ALA A 78 4.24 -4.58 7.25
N ALA A 79 3.96 -5.88 7.10
CA ALA A 79 3.28 -6.44 5.95
C ALA A 79 1.76 -6.21 6.01
N GLN A 80 1.16 -6.29 7.20
CA GLN A 80 -0.30 -6.23 7.34
C GLN A 80 -0.85 -4.85 7.01
N LEU A 81 -0.27 -3.79 7.58
CA LEU A 81 -0.78 -2.43 7.44
C LEU A 81 -0.91 -1.99 5.96
N PRO A 82 0.16 -2.00 5.14
CA PRO A 82 0.06 -1.59 3.75
C PRO A 82 -0.82 -2.53 2.91
N CYS A 83 -0.79 -3.84 3.16
CA CYS A 83 -1.62 -4.79 2.39
C CYS A 83 -3.11 -4.62 2.69
N ARG A 84 -3.50 -4.45 3.96
CA ARG A 84 -4.89 -4.21 4.36
C ARG A 84 -5.41 -2.89 3.79
N VAL A 85 -4.63 -1.82 3.90
CA VAL A 85 -4.96 -0.51 3.32
C VAL A 85 -5.12 -0.63 1.79
N THR A 86 -4.23 -1.34 1.11
CA THR A 86 -4.33 -1.56 -0.34
C THR A 86 -5.57 -2.37 -0.71
N ALA A 87 -5.86 -3.45 0.02
CA ALA A 87 -7.06 -4.27 -0.20
C ALA A 87 -8.36 -3.47 -0.01
N GLU A 88 -8.42 -2.57 0.97
CA GLU A 88 -9.54 -1.64 1.16
C GLU A 88 -9.68 -0.67 -0.02
N LEU A 89 -8.57 -0.05 -0.46
CA LEU A 89 -8.58 0.86 -1.60
C LEU A 89 -9.02 0.19 -2.91
N LEU A 90 -8.71 -1.10 -3.08
CA LEU A 90 -9.13 -1.92 -4.22
C LEU A 90 -10.56 -2.47 -4.09
N GLY A 91 -11.19 -2.33 -2.92
CA GLY A 91 -12.54 -2.84 -2.65
C GLY A 91 -12.61 -4.35 -2.35
N PHE A 92 -11.48 -5.00 -2.07
CA PHE A 92 -11.43 -6.41 -1.66
C PHE A 92 -11.80 -6.65 -0.19
N GLY A 93 -11.76 -5.59 0.63
CA GLY A 93 -11.98 -5.66 2.08
C GLY A 93 -10.73 -6.10 2.83
N ALA A 94 -10.55 -5.57 4.04
CA ALA A 94 -9.30 -5.72 4.80
C ALA A 94 -8.93 -7.17 5.12
N SER A 95 -9.90 -8.08 5.27
CA SER A 95 -9.65 -9.49 5.62
C SER A 95 -8.95 -10.29 4.51
N ARG A 96 -9.07 -9.85 3.25
CA ARG A 96 -8.46 -10.51 2.07
C ARG A 96 -7.05 -10.01 1.77
N TRP A 97 -6.43 -9.25 2.67
CA TRP A 97 -5.12 -8.63 2.46
C TRP A 97 -4.00 -9.61 2.10
N ARG A 98 -4.11 -10.87 2.51
CA ARG A 98 -3.12 -11.91 2.16
C ARG A 98 -3.07 -12.15 0.66
N GLU A 99 -4.19 -12.01 -0.05
CA GLU A 99 -4.25 -12.14 -1.51
C GLU A 99 -3.57 -10.97 -2.23
N VAL A 100 -3.23 -9.89 -1.51
CA VAL A 100 -2.48 -8.73 -2.04
C VAL A 100 -0.98 -8.86 -1.76
N LYS A 101 -0.58 -9.69 -0.79
CA LYS A 101 0.83 -9.93 -0.42
C LYS A 101 1.55 -10.78 -1.48
N ASP A 102 0.81 -11.66 -2.16
CA ASP A 102 1.30 -12.64 -3.15
C ASP A 102 1.30 -12.06 -4.57
#